data_AF-A0A2I1XDT6-F1
#
_entry.id   AF-A0A2I1XDT6-F1
#
_cell.length_a   1.000
_cell.length_b   1.000
_cell.length_c   1.000
_cell.angle_alpha   90.00
_cell.angle_beta   90.00
_cell.angle_gamma   90.00
#
_symmetry.space_group_name_H-M   'P 1'
#
loop_
_entity.id
_entity.type
_entity.pdbx_description
1 polymer ?
#
loop_
_entity_poly.entity_id
_entity_poly.type
_entity_poly.pdbx_seq_one_letter_code
_entity_poly.pdbx_strand_id
1 'polypeptide(L)'
;MLVCNPYEVVIHGTTNKGKIFRPSDWAERLCGILSSFTKDNRLSYSNWVRPMLVDNVRCVAVDKKLEEDNPQMFRFLMDFAADNDLRIIDCKELLKEQEAKAQGEPAERVPLAQAIEEKHAAEKAPVQAAAADYVLREIPPEDTSAAFAALSVLRSSLTDISKFTEQINTVQRPAGYRLLGIFEEGKHNAVAVCGFRESCNLASGRHIHIDDIVTLPQSRRKGYASRLLAEVRKIGAETGVTKIHLNVHVNHDRVDAHRLYFENGFEICAYHFRCDPK
;
A
#
# COMPACT_ATOMS: atom_id res chain seq x y z
N MET A 1 -8.02 -30.34 -6.29
CA MET A 1 -7.59 -31.14 -5.13
C MET A 1 -6.84 -30.19 -4.19
N LEU A 2 -7.47 -29.75 -3.10
CA LEU A 2 -6.81 -28.86 -2.13
C LEU A 2 -5.69 -29.66 -1.46
N VAL A 3 -4.44 -29.21 -1.62
CA VAL A 3 -3.35 -29.58 -0.72
C VAL A 3 -3.18 -28.41 0.24
N CYS A 4 -4.12 -28.29 1.19
CA CYS A 4 -3.98 -27.35 2.30
C CYS A 4 -3.51 -28.12 3.53
N ASN A 5 -2.46 -27.62 4.18
CA ASN A 5 -2.02 -28.16 5.47
C ASN A 5 -3.08 -27.80 6.54
N PRO A 6 -3.49 -28.71 7.43
CA PRO A 6 -4.45 -28.42 8.51
C PRO A 6 -4.03 -27.28 9.45
N TYR A 7 -2.75 -26.89 9.45
CA TYR A 7 -2.22 -25.78 10.23
C TYR A 7 -2.16 -24.45 9.45
N GLU A 8 -2.71 -24.39 8.24
CA GLU A 8 -2.79 -23.18 7.44
C GLU A 8 -4.18 -22.54 7.51
N VAL A 9 -4.21 -21.21 7.41
CA VAL A 9 -5.37 -20.39 7.09
C VAL A 9 -5.25 -19.95 5.64
N VAL A 10 -6.33 -20.05 4.87
CA VAL A 10 -6.35 -19.65 3.45
C VAL A 10 -7.14 -18.36 3.30
N ILE A 11 -6.47 -17.32 2.80
CA ILE A 11 -7.12 -16.11 2.30
C ILE A 11 -7.55 -16.41 0.86
N HIS A 12 -8.85 -16.59 0.67
CA HIS A 12 -9.42 -16.94 -0.62
C HIS A 12 -9.63 -15.70 -1.48
N GLY A 13 -9.22 -15.76 -2.75
CA GLY A 13 -9.38 -14.64 -3.70
C GLY A 13 -10.81 -14.39 -4.18
N THR A 14 -11.80 -14.76 -3.37
CA THR A 14 -13.19 -14.31 -3.55
C THR A 14 -13.62 -13.54 -2.33
N THR A 15 -14.35 -12.45 -2.56
CA THR A 15 -15.01 -11.72 -1.50
C THR A 15 -16.09 -12.57 -0.81
N ASN A 16 -16.54 -12.17 0.38
CA ASN A 16 -17.71 -12.77 1.04
C ASN A 16 -18.98 -12.70 0.17
N LYS A 17 -19.00 -11.77 -0.80
CA LYS A 17 -20.06 -11.60 -1.82
C LYS A 17 -19.86 -12.45 -3.08
N GLY A 18 -18.89 -13.37 -3.08
CA GLY A 18 -18.62 -14.31 -4.18
C GLY A 18 -17.91 -13.73 -5.40
N LYS A 19 -17.52 -12.44 -5.38
CA LYS A 19 -16.76 -11.83 -6.49
C LYS A 19 -15.28 -12.20 -6.43
N ILE A 20 -14.69 -12.53 -7.59
CA ILE A 20 -13.25 -12.77 -7.73
C ILE A 20 -12.49 -11.44 -7.51
N PHE A 21 -11.51 -11.48 -6.62
CA PHE A 21 -10.63 -10.37 -6.31
C PHE A 21 -9.59 -10.14 -7.42
N ARG A 22 -9.26 -8.87 -7.66
CA ARG A 22 -8.37 -8.43 -8.74
C ARG A 22 -7.33 -7.45 -8.19
N PRO A 23 -6.15 -7.33 -8.80
CA PRO A 23 -5.70 -8.00 -10.04
C PRO A 23 -5.42 -9.50 -9.85
N SER A 24 -5.30 -10.26 -10.95
CA SER A 24 -5.16 -11.73 -10.90
C SER A 24 -3.83 -12.22 -10.29
N ASP A 25 -2.87 -11.33 -10.10
CA ASP A 25 -1.54 -11.58 -9.53
C ASP A 25 -1.43 -11.09 -8.06
N TRP A 26 -2.56 -10.76 -7.42
CA TRP A 26 -2.56 -10.22 -6.05
C TRP A 26 -1.93 -11.17 -5.02
N ALA A 27 -2.11 -12.48 -5.19
CA ALA A 27 -1.62 -13.48 -4.25
C ALA A 27 -0.09 -13.54 -4.28
N GLU A 28 0.48 -13.52 -5.48
CA GLU A 28 1.92 -13.46 -5.72
C GLU A 28 2.52 -12.15 -5.20
N ARG A 29 1.83 -11.01 -5.40
CA ARG A 29 2.23 -9.71 -4.86
C ARG A 29 2.22 -9.71 -3.32
N LEU A 30 1.16 -10.22 -2.71
CA LEU A 30 1.04 -10.28 -1.25
C LEU A 30 2.13 -11.16 -0.63
N CYS A 31 2.39 -12.34 -1.21
CA CYS A 31 3.51 -13.18 -0.77
C CYS A 31 4.88 -12.54 -1.03
N GLY A 32 5.03 -11.78 -2.12
CA GLY A 32 6.26 -11.06 -2.45
C GLY A 32 6.64 -9.99 -1.42
N ILE A 33 5.65 -9.28 -0.85
CA ILE A 33 5.85 -8.29 0.23
C ILE A 33 6.51 -8.91 1.47
N LEU A 34 6.27 -10.20 1.70
CA LEU A 34 6.67 -10.93 2.91
C LEU A 34 8.08 -11.53 2.79
N SER A 35 8.72 -11.37 1.63
CA SER A 35 10.11 -11.77 1.42
C SER A 35 11.03 -10.86 2.24
N SER A 36 11.65 -11.42 3.27
CA SER A 36 12.56 -10.71 4.17
C SER A 36 13.98 -11.28 4.03
N PHE A 37 14.99 -10.42 4.13
CA PHE A 37 16.37 -10.88 4.26
C PHE A 37 16.64 -11.29 5.71
N THR A 38 17.21 -12.48 5.92
CA THR A 38 17.72 -12.88 7.24
C THR A 38 18.95 -12.06 7.60
N LYS A 39 19.39 -12.12 8.87
CA LYS A 39 20.63 -11.48 9.34
C LYS A 39 21.89 -11.91 8.56
N ASP A 40 21.81 -13.00 7.78
CA ASP A 40 22.89 -13.54 6.96
C ASP A 40 22.80 -13.14 5.47
N ASN A 41 22.01 -12.10 5.12
CA ASN A 41 21.81 -11.63 3.75
C ASN A 41 21.30 -12.70 2.78
N ARG A 42 20.63 -13.75 3.27
CA ARG A 42 19.93 -14.73 2.43
C ARG A 42 18.49 -14.29 2.24
N LEU A 43 18.00 -14.40 1.00
CA LEU A 43 16.61 -14.21 0.66
C LEU A 43 15.82 -15.38 1.27
N SER A 44 15.16 -15.16 2.40
CA SER A 44 14.22 -16.13 2.94
C SER A 44 12.83 -15.77 2.44
N TYR A 45 12.31 -16.59 1.53
CA TYR A 45 10.86 -16.71 1.43
C TYR A 45 10.36 -17.11 2.82
N SER A 46 9.45 -16.35 3.41
CA SER A 46 8.81 -16.80 4.65
C SER A 46 8.11 -18.11 4.33
N ASN A 47 8.62 -19.24 4.85
CA ASN A 47 8.02 -20.58 4.73
C ASN A 47 6.55 -20.61 5.20
N TRP A 48 6.10 -19.52 5.81
CA TRP A 48 4.79 -19.29 6.38
C TRP A 48 3.72 -18.79 5.42
N VAL A 49 4.07 -18.39 4.19
CA VAL A 49 3.08 -17.84 3.23
C VAL A 49 3.42 -18.23 1.81
N ARG A 50 2.41 -18.72 1.08
CA ARG A 50 2.57 -19.17 -0.30
C ARG A 50 1.32 -18.90 -1.14
N PRO A 51 1.47 -18.53 -2.42
CA PRO A 51 0.34 -18.45 -3.33
C PRO A 51 -0.14 -19.87 -3.67
N MET A 52 -1.44 -20.04 -3.81
CA MET A 52 -2.05 -21.30 -4.24
C MET A 52 -3.31 -21.05 -5.08
N LEU A 53 -3.81 -22.11 -5.72
CA LEU A 53 -5.08 -22.10 -6.43
C LEU A 53 -6.08 -23.00 -5.71
N VAL A 54 -7.25 -22.45 -5.39
CA VAL A 54 -8.41 -23.21 -4.87
C VAL A 54 -9.55 -23.00 -5.85
N ASP A 55 -10.06 -24.08 -6.45
CA ASP A 55 -11.15 -24.03 -7.44
C ASP A 55 -10.94 -22.99 -8.54
N ASN A 56 -9.71 -22.92 -9.06
CA ASN A 56 -9.25 -21.99 -10.09
C ASN A 56 -9.26 -20.49 -9.68
N VAL A 57 -9.38 -20.20 -8.38
CA VAL A 57 -9.23 -18.87 -7.79
C VAL A 57 -7.87 -18.77 -7.10
N ARG A 58 -7.18 -17.64 -7.29
CA ARG A 58 -5.90 -17.32 -6.65
C ARG A 58 -6.10 -17.03 -5.17
N CYS A 59 -5.37 -17.72 -4.31
CA CYS A 59 -5.47 -17.65 -2.86
C CYS A 59 -4.06 -17.57 -2.23
N VAL A 60 -4.00 -17.17 -0.96
CA VAL A 60 -2.77 -17.20 -0.16
C VAL A 60 -2.97 -18.13 1.03
N ALA A 61 -2.11 -19.13 1.16
CA ALA A 61 -2.03 -19.94 2.38
C ALA A 61 -1.07 -19.28 3.37
N VAL A 62 -1.48 -19.21 4.63
CA VAL A 62 -0.76 -18.61 5.75
C VAL A 62 -0.64 -19.67 6.86
N ASP A 63 0.57 -20.03 7.25
CA ASP A 63 0.80 -20.95 8.37
C ASP A 63 0.47 -20.25 9.71
N LYS A 64 -0.29 -20.92 10.57
CA LYS A 64 -0.69 -20.39 11.88
C LYS A 64 0.49 -20.13 12.82
N LYS A 65 1.63 -20.81 12.65
CA LYS A 65 2.86 -20.51 13.43
C LYS A 65 3.36 -19.09 13.23
N LEU A 66 2.97 -18.43 12.12
CA LEU A 66 3.27 -17.02 11.90
C LEU A 66 2.68 -16.13 12.99
N GLU A 67 1.54 -16.50 13.60
CA GLU A 67 0.92 -15.73 14.68
C GLU A 67 1.82 -15.71 15.94
N GLU A 68 2.54 -16.79 16.22
CA GLU A 68 3.46 -16.90 17.35
C GLU A 68 4.81 -16.24 17.03
N ASP A 69 5.38 -16.55 15.86
CA ASP A 69 6.72 -16.09 15.46
C ASP A 69 6.73 -14.60 15.06
N ASN A 70 5.64 -14.11 14.46
CA ASN A 70 5.49 -12.72 14.05
C ASN A 70 4.00 -12.30 14.06
N PRO A 71 3.42 -12.03 15.25
CA PRO A 71 1.99 -11.71 15.39
C PRO A 71 1.57 -10.47 14.59
N GLN A 72 2.49 -9.52 14.39
CA GLN A 72 2.22 -8.31 13.60
C GLN A 72 2.03 -8.65 12.12
N MET A 73 2.84 -9.57 11.59
CA MET A 73 2.74 -10.00 10.20
C MET A 73 1.49 -10.85 9.95
N PHE A 74 1.17 -11.74 10.89
CA PHE A 74 -0.08 -12.49 10.82
C PHE A 74 -1.28 -11.54 10.82
N ARG A 75 -1.29 -10.55 11.72
CA ARG A 75 -2.33 -9.52 11.77
C ARG A 75 -2.43 -8.71 10.47
N PHE A 76 -1.30 -8.34 9.86
CA PHE A 76 -1.31 -7.65 8.56
C PHE A 76 -2.03 -8.46 7.47
N LEU A 77 -1.81 -9.77 7.41
CA LEU A 77 -2.46 -10.63 6.42
C LEU A 77 -3.97 -10.76 6.68
N MET A 78 -4.37 -10.82 7.95
CA MET A 78 -5.78 -10.87 8.35
C MET A 78 -6.47 -9.52 8.10
N ASP A 79 -5.81 -8.41 8.40
CA ASP A 79 -6.30 -7.06 8.13
C ASP A 79 -6.43 -6.83 6.61
N PHE A 80 -5.47 -7.31 5.80
CA PHE A 80 -5.58 -7.28 4.34
C PHE A 80 -6.82 -8.04 3.84
N ALA A 81 -7.08 -9.23 4.38
CA ALA A 81 -8.26 -10.00 4.02
C ALA A 81 -9.55 -9.28 4.42
N ALA A 82 -9.61 -8.74 5.64
CA ALA A 82 -10.78 -8.00 6.14
C ALA A 82 -11.05 -6.72 5.33
N ASP A 83 -10.01 -5.91 5.07
CA ASP A 83 -10.10 -4.65 4.32
C ASP A 83 -10.62 -4.88 2.89
N ASN A 84 -10.30 -6.02 2.28
CA ASN A 84 -10.70 -6.37 0.93
C ASN A 84 -11.94 -7.28 0.87
N ASP A 85 -12.64 -7.46 1.99
CA ASP A 85 -13.83 -8.33 2.12
C ASP A 85 -13.56 -9.77 1.66
N LEU A 86 -12.32 -10.27 1.77
CA LEU A 86 -11.91 -11.59 1.32
C LEU A 86 -12.34 -12.66 2.32
N ARG A 87 -12.71 -13.82 1.77
CA ARG A 87 -13.06 -14.99 2.58
C ARG A 87 -11.81 -15.57 3.22
N ILE A 88 -11.87 -15.78 4.53
CA ILE A 88 -10.85 -16.51 5.28
C ILE A 88 -11.38 -17.91 5.53
N ILE A 89 -10.56 -18.91 5.22
CA ILE A 89 -10.91 -20.32 5.31
C ILE A 89 -9.91 -20.99 6.26
N ASP A 90 -10.40 -21.57 7.34
CA ASP A 90 -9.58 -22.40 8.22
C ASP A 90 -9.50 -23.83 7.66
N CYS A 91 -8.31 -24.28 7.27
CA CYS A 91 -8.15 -25.62 6.68
C CYS A 91 -8.44 -26.74 7.68
N LYS A 92 -8.34 -26.50 8.99
CA LYS A 92 -8.76 -27.45 10.02
C LYS A 92 -10.28 -27.64 10.05
N GLU A 93 -11.03 -26.58 9.79
CA GLU A 93 -12.51 -26.64 9.73
C GLU A 93 -12.98 -27.26 8.42
N LEU A 94 -12.35 -26.94 7.29
CA LEU A 94 -12.65 -27.59 6.01
C LEU A 94 -12.41 -29.10 6.02
N LEU A 95 -11.30 -29.55 6.62
CA LEU A 95 -11.02 -30.99 6.72
C LEU A 95 -12.04 -31.69 7.63
N LYS A 96 -12.42 -31.08 8.76
CA LYS A 96 -13.50 -31.59 9.62
C LYS A 96 -14.85 -31.64 8.90
N GLU A 97 -15.18 -30.64 8.09
CA GLU A 97 -16.40 -30.62 7.29
C GLU A 97 -16.38 -31.68 6.17
N GLN A 98 -15.23 -31.94 5.55
CA GLN A 98 -15.08 -32.97 4.52
C GLN A 98 -15.08 -34.38 5.13
N GLU A 99 -14.47 -34.56 6.29
CA GLU A 99 -14.54 -35.79 7.08
C GLU A 99 -15.96 -36.05 7.58
N ALA A 100 -16.67 -35.02 8.03
CA ALA A 100 -18.09 -35.11 8.41
C ALA A 100 -19.00 -35.42 7.21
N LYS A 101 -18.74 -34.83 6.03
CA LYS A 101 -19.45 -35.13 4.77
C LYS A 101 -19.13 -36.52 4.21
N ALA A 102 -17.98 -37.08 4.56
CA ALA A 102 -17.57 -38.42 4.15
C ALA A 102 -18.10 -39.53 5.09
N GLN A 103 -18.63 -39.19 6.27
CA GLN A 103 -18.98 -40.16 7.32
C GLN A 103 -20.47 -40.21 7.74
N GLY A 104 -21.42 -39.55 7.05
CA GLY A 104 -22.84 -39.73 7.40
C GLY A 104 -23.89 -39.13 6.43
N GLU A 105 -24.89 -39.97 6.14
CA GLU A 105 -26.12 -39.90 5.32
C GLU A 105 -27.00 -38.61 5.30
N PRO A 106 -27.97 -38.50 4.35
CA PRO A 106 -28.41 -37.24 3.75
C PRO A 106 -29.48 -36.51 4.56
N ALA A 107 -29.30 -35.21 4.75
CA ALA A 107 -30.32 -34.32 5.30
C ALA A 107 -30.64 -33.18 4.33
N GLU A 108 -31.77 -33.37 3.66
CA GLU A 108 -32.87 -32.41 3.54
C GLU A 108 -32.55 -30.97 3.05
N ARG A 109 -32.99 -30.71 1.82
CA ARG A 109 -33.15 -29.35 1.29
C ARG A 109 -34.19 -28.59 2.11
N VAL A 110 -33.79 -27.49 2.73
CA VAL A 110 -34.71 -26.37 2.99
C VAL A 110 -34.17 -25.13 2.26
N PRO A 111 -34.89 -24.60 1.26
CA PRO A 111 -34.49 -23.40 0.55
C PRO A 111 -34.87 -22.18 1.36
N LEU A 112 -33.91 -21.31 1.65
CA LEU A 112 -34.18 -19.99 2.22
C LEU A 112 -33.84 -18.89 1.22
N ALA A 113 -34.60 -18.88 0.13
CA ALA A 113 -35.16 -17.61 -0.32
C ALA A 113 -36.05 -17.12 0.84
N GLN A 114 -35.90 -15.84 1.22
CA GLN A 114 -36.56 -15.15 2.34
C GLN A 114 -35.80 -15.16 3.68
N ALA A 115 -34.67 -14.45 3.69
CA ALA A 115 -34.36 -13.54 4.78
C ALA A 115 -33.49 -12.41 4.22
N ILE A 116 -33.88 -11.17 4.50
CA ILE A 116 -33.21 -9.90 4.17
C ILE A 116 -33.68 -9.28 2.83
N GLU A 117 -35.00 -9.07 2.72
CA GLU A 117 -35.50 -7.75 2.30
C GLU A 117 -35.72 -6.92 3.57
N GLU A 118 -35.37 -5.64 3.50
CA GLU A 118 -35.50 -4.60 4.53
C GLU A 118 -34.42 -4.53 5.64
N LYS A 119 -33.20 -4.15 5.25
CA LYS A 119 -32.56 -2.99 5.90
C LYS A 119 -31.54 -2.28 4.99
N HIS A 120 -32.05 -1.23 4.36
CA HIS A 120 -31.35 -0.01 3.94
C HIS A 120 -30.60 -0.04 2.60
N ALA A 121 -31.36 0.39 1.58
CA ALA A 121 -30.89 1.36 0.61
C ALA A 121 -30.45 2.66 1.31
N ALA A 122 -29.14 2.91 1.29
CA ALA A 122 -28.37 4.16 1.52
C ALA A 122 -26.99 3.67 2.04
N GLU A 123 -25.84 3.79 1.38
CA GLU A 123 -25.37 4.74 0.38
C GLU A 123 -24.41 4.00 -0.59
N LYS A 124 -24.67 4.16 -1.89
CA LYS A 124 -23.61 4.14 -2.89
C LYS A 124 -23.27 5.60 -3.16
N ALA A 125 -22.09 6.01 -2.75
CA ALA A 125 -21.42 7.19 -3.28
C ALA A 125 -19.92 6.91 -3.34
N PRO A 126 -19.17 7.48 -4.30
CA PRO A 126 -17.72 7.48 -4.25
C PRO A 126 -17.30 8.13 -2.93
N VAL A 127 -16.15 7.73 -2.37
CA VAL A 127 -15.48 8.57 -1.35
C VAL A 127 -14.98 9.81 -2.07
N GLN A 128 -15.89 10.75 -2.29
CA GLN A 128 -15.57 12.13 -2.57
C GLN A 128 -15.17 12.69 -1.20
N ALA A 129 -13.88 12.61 -0.91
CA ALA A 129 -13.30 13.20 0.28
C ALA A 129 -13.79 14.64 0.37
N ALA A 130 -14.43 14.96 1.51
CA ALA A 130 -14.98 16.26 1.84
C ALA A 130 -14.09 17.39 1.31
N ALA A 131 -14.71 18.40 0.72
CA ALA A 131 -14.05 19.66 0.40
C ALA A 131 -13.60 20.30 1.72
N ALA A 132 -12.46 19.87 2.24
CA ALA A 132 -11.69 20.67 3.16
C ALA A 132 -11.18 21.86 2.36
N ASP A 133 -11.28 23.06 2.91
CA ASP A 133 -10.67 24.27 2.35
C ASP A 133 -9.15 24.11 2.44
N TYR A 134 -8.57 23.53 1.38
CA TYR A 134 -7.14 23.41 1.21
C TYR A 134 -6.73 23.88 -0.18
N VAL A 135 -5.51 24.37 -0.27
CA VAL A 135 -4.87 24.76 -1.52
C VAL A 135 -3.74 23.78 -1.80
N LEU A 136 -3.78 23.11 -2.96
CA LEU A 136 -2.66 22.38 -3.51
C LEU A 136 -1.92 23.29 -4.48
N ARG A 137 -0.62 23.52 -4.25
CA ARG A 137 0.21 24.33 -5.15
C ARG A 137 1.67 23.87 -5.13
N GLU A 138 2.41 24.29 -6.15
CA GLU A 138 3.87 24.25 -6.12
C GLU A 138 4.42 25.25 -5.10
N ILE A 139 5.47 24.85 -4.38
CA ILE A 139 6.17 25.66 -3.41
C ILE A 139 7.37 26.29 -4.13
N PRO A 140 7.38 27.61 -4.38
CA PRO A 140 8.47 28.29 -5.07
C PRO A 140 9.68 28.51 -4.13
N PRO A 141 10.86 28.90 -4.66
CA PRO A 141 12.08 29.04 -3.86
C PRO A 141 11.96 29.97 -2.65
N GLU A 142 11.19 31.05 -2.77
CA GLU A 142 10.93 32.03 -1.72
C GLU A 142 10.11 31.48 -0.54
N ASP A 143 9.42 30.36 -0.73
CA ASP A 143 8.50 29.76 0.23
C ASP A 143 8.93 28.33 0.63
N THR A 144 10.15 27.92 0.30
CA THR A 144 10.67 26.58 0.58
C THR A 144 10.54 26.19 2.07
N SER A 145 10.71 27.16 2.98
CA SER A 145 10.57 26.96 4.42
C SER A 145 9.20 26.40 4.85
N ALA A 146 8.13 26.65 4.07
CA ALA A 146 6.80 26.14 4.34
C ALA A 146 6.69 24.60 4.28
N ALA A 147 7.62 23.93 3.60
CA ALA A 147 7.70 22.47 3.55
C ALA A 147 8.44 21.84 4.74
N PHE A 148 9.18 22.64 5.52
CA PHE A 148 10.11 22.15 6.53
C PHE A 148 9.41 21.29 7.59
N ALA A 149 8.28 21.75 8.10
CA ALA A 149 7.54 21.05 9.16
C ALA A 149 7.10 19.63 8.74
N ALA A 150 6.70 19.45 7.47
CA ALA A 150 6.29 18.14 6.98
C ALA A 150 7.51 17.26 6.67
N LEU A 151 8.53 17.81 6.02
CA LEU A 151 9.72 17.04 5.63
C LEU A 151 10.61 16.66 6.81
N SER A 152 10.65 17.43 7.90
CA SER A 152 11.39 17.04 9.12
C SER A 152 10.76 15.84 9.83
N VAL A 153 9.45 15.64 9.70
CA VAL A 153 8.76 14.42 10.17
C VAL A 153 9.20 13.20 9.36
N LEU A 154 9.42 13.36 8.05
CA LEU A 154 9.88 12.28 7.18
C LEU A 154 11.39 12.01 7.34
N ARG A 155 12.18 13.06 7.49
CA ARG A 155 13.64 13.07 7.51
C ARG A 155 14.12 13.66 8.83
N SER A 156 14.25 12.82 9.85
CA SER A 156 14.62 13.24 11.22
C SER A 156 15.97 13.94 11.33
N SER A 157 16.85 13.84 10.32
CA SER A 157 18.11 14.58 10.25
C SER A 157 17.93 16.07 9.91
N LEU A 158 16.75 16.50 9.44
CA LEU A 158 16.45 17.90 9.14
C LEU A 158 16.08 18.65 10.43
N THR A 159 17.06 19.31 11.03
CA THR A 159 16.90 20.02 12.31
C THR A 159 16.99 21.54 12.19
N ASP A 160 17.44 22.06 11.04
CA ASP A 160 17.70 23.48 10.80
C ASP A 160 16.98 23.95 9.53
N ILE A 161 16.00 24.84 9.69
CA ILE A 161 15.14 25.33 8.60
C ILE A 161 15.92 26.17 7.59
N SER A 162 16.94 26.91 8.02
CA SER A 162 17.76 27.76 7.16
C SER A 162 18.64 26.89 6.27
N LYS A 163 19.33 25.89 6.86
CA LYS A 163 20.14 24.92 6.10
C LYS A 163 19.29 24.09 5.14
N PHE A 164 18.11 23.67 5.58
CA PHE A 164 17.15 22.97 4.71
C PHE A 164 16.76 23.82 3.50
N THR A 165 16.41 25.09 3.74
CA THR A 165 16.00 26.02 2.68
C THR A 165 17.15 26.28 1.70
N GLU A 166 18.34 26.54 2.23
CA GLU A 166 19.55 26.75 1.44
C GLU A 166 19.86 25.52 0.59
N GLN A 167 19.90 24.32 1.17
CA GLN A 167 20.18 23.07 0.46
C GLN A 167 19.19 22.82 -0.68
N ILE A 168 17.89 22.97 -0.43
CA ILE A 168 16.88 22.77 -1.49
C ILE A 168 17.07 23.80 -2.60
N ASN A 169 17.23 25.07 -2.25
CA ASN A 169 17.26 26.15 -3.23
C ASN A 169 18.57 26.20 -4.04
N THR A 170 19.71 25.90 -3.42
CA THR A 170 21.03 26.03 -4.06
C THR A 170 21.58 24.72 -4.63
N VAL A 171 21.11 23.57 -4.14
CA VAL A 171 21.61 22.25 -4.60
C VAL A 171 20.54 21.47 -5.35
N GLN A 172 19.36 21.27 -4.73
CA GLN A 172 18.37 20.33 -5.28
C GLN A 172 17.57 20.94 -6.44
N ARG A 173 17.12 22.20 -6.34
CA ARG A 173 16.37 22.88 -7.41
C ARG A 173 17.17 23.02 -8.70
N PRO A 174 18.46 23.41 -8.70
CA PRO A 174 19.27 23.38 -9.92
C PRO A 174 19.39 21.99 -10.57
N ALA A 175 19.28 20.92 -9.77
CA ALA A 175 19.21 19.54 -10.24
C ALA A 175 17.79 19.08 -10.66
N GLY A 176 16.82 19.99 -10.73
CA GLY A 176 15.45 19.74 -11.19
C GLY A 176 14.46 19.34 -10.09
N TYR A 177 14.83 19.44 -8.81
CA TYR A 177 13.92 19.15 -7.70
C TYR A 177 12.82 20.22 -7.56
N ARG A 178 11.60 19.75 -7.34
CA ARG A 178 10.37 20.53 -7.22
C ARG A 178 9.59 20.06 -5.99
N LEU A 179 8.77 20.96 -5.45
CA LEU A 179 7.98 20.71 -4.24
C LEU A 179 6.51 21.04 -4.51
N LEU A 180 5.63 20.08 -4.31
CA LEU A 180 4.19 20.33 -4.16
C LEU A 180 3.82 20.34 -2.68
N GLY A 181 2.93 21.25 -2.31
CA GLY A 181 2.40 21.37 -0.95
C GLY A 181 0.88 21.46 -0.94
N ILE A 182 0.27 20.87 0.10
CA ILE A 182 -1.12 21.10 0.47
C ILE A 182 -1.16 21.95 1.73
N PHE A 183 -1.90 23.05 1.67
CA PHE A 183 -2.08 24.03 2.74
C PHE A 183 -3.54 24.04 3.16
N GLU A 184 -3.83 23.76 4.42
CA GLU A 184 -5.19 23.95 4.96
C GLU A 184 -5.44 25.42 5.27
N GLU A 185 -6.71 25.83 5.26
CA GLU A 185 -7.11 27.19 5.60
C GLU A 185 -6.47 27.68 6.90
N GLY A 186 -5.95 28.91 6.87
CA GLY A 186 -5.27 29.55 8.01
C GLY A 186 -3.86 29.01 8.32
N LYS A 187 -3.34 28.02 7.59
CA LYS A 187 -1.98 27.51 7.79
C LYS A 187 -1.00 28.03 6.74
N HIS A 188 0.09 28.60 7.21
CA HIS A 188 1.22 29.02 6.36
C HIS A 188 2.13 27.85 5.96
N ASN A 189 2.22 26.79 6.77
CA ASN A 189 3.03 25.62 6.47
C ASN A 189 2.21 24.56 5.75
N ALA A 190 2.84 23.86 4.80
CA ALA A 190 2.24 22.73 4.11
C ALA A 190 2.00 21.58 5.09
N VAL A 191 0.78 21.04 5.11
CA VAL A 191 0.42 19.87 5.93
C VAL A 191 0.72 18.55 5.23
N ALA A 192 0.88 18.58 3.92
CA ALA A 192 1.40 17.47 3.13
C ALA A 192 2.33 18.01 2.04
N VAL A 193 3.42 17.30 1.78
CA VAL A 193 4.47 17.70 0.83
C VAL A 193 4.84 16.52 -0.05
N CYS A 194 5.09 16.79 -1.32
CA CYS A 194 5.72 15.86 -2.26
C CYS A 194 6.91 16.53 -2.95
N GLY A 195 8.10 15.96 -2.73
CA GLY A 195 9.33 16.34 -3.38
C GLY A 195 9.65 15.38 -4.53
N PHE A 196 9.87 15.93 -5.73
CA PHE A 196 10.04 15.14 -6.94
C PHE A 196 10.92 15.87 -7.96
N ARG A 197 11.39 15.13 -8.97
CA ARG A 197 12.17 15.67 -10.09
C ARG A 197 11.93 14.88 -11.36
N GLU A 198 12.11 15.52 -12.50
CA GLU A 198 12.26 14.77 -13.76
C GLU A 198 13.67 14.17 -13.84
N SER A 199 13.79 12.98 -14.41
CA SER A 199 15.05 12.27 -14.58
C SER A 199 15.02 11.45 -15.87
N CYS A 200 16.19 11.12 -16.40
CA CYS A 200 16.33 10.30 -17.60
C CYS A 200 17.46 9.28 -17.42
N ASN A 201 17.20 8.02 -17.77
CA ASN A 201 18.22 6.98 -17.84
C ASN A 201 17.85 5.96 -18.93
N LEU A 202 18.76 5.04 -19.24
CA LEU A 202 18.55 4.07 -20.32
C LEU A 202 17.46 3.02 -20.01
N ALA A 203 17.23 2.71 -18.73
CA ALA A 203 16.27 1.68 -18.32
C ALA A 203 14.82 2.19 -18.36
N SER A 204 14.60 3.41 -17.90
CA SER A 204 13.27 4.00 -17.75
C SER A 204 12.95 5.03 -18.82
N GLY A 205 13.94 5.62 -19.49
CA GLY A 205 13.77 6.83 -20.30
C GLY A 205 13.50 8.04 -19.42
N ARG A 206 12.83 9.07 -19.98
CA ARG A 206 12.32 10.20 -19.20
C ARG A 206 11.23 9.74 -18.24
N HIS A 207 11.40 10.03 -16.95
CA HIS A 207 10.50 9.64 -15.87
C HIS A 207 10.51 10.70 -14.77
N ILE A 208 9.47 10.72 -13.94
CA ILE A 208 9.50 11.49 -12.68
C ILE A 208 10.00 10.56 -11.58
N HIS A 209 10.92 11.03 -10.75
CA HIS A 209 11.30 10.39 -9.50
C HIS A 209 10.70 11.17 -8.33
N ILE A 210 9.96 10.50 -7.45
CA ILE A 210 9.48 11.08 -6.19
C ILE A 210 10.49 10.71 -5.11
N ASP A 211 11.21 11.71 -4.60
CA ASP A 211 12.21 11.54 -3.54
C ASP A 211 11.55 11.60 -2.15
N ASP A 212 10.46 12.38 -1.99
CA ASP A 212 9.78 12.58 -0.72
C ASP A 212 8.26 12.65 -0.89
N ILE A 213 7.51 11.98 -0.01
CA ILE A 213 6.07 12.22 0.16
C ILE A 213 5.67 12.02 1.61
N VAL A 214 4.99 13.01 2.18
CA VAL A 214 4.65 13.00 3.60
C VAL A 214 3.38 13.79 3.86
N THR A 215 2.61 13.35 4.85
CA THR A 215 1.50 14.11 5.44
C THR A 215 1.69 14.14 6.95
N LEU A 216 1.59 15.33 7.54
CA LEU A 216 1.68 15.55 8.98
C LEU A 216 0.67 14.64 9.71
N PRO A 217 1.05 14.01 10.84
CA PRO A 217 0.19 13.05 11.56
C PRO A 217 -1.24 13.53 11.79
N GLN A 218 -1.41 14.77 12.24
CA GLN A 218 -2.69 15.43 12.50
C GLN A 218 -3.54 15.73 11.25
N SER A 219 -2.98 15.57 10.05
CA SER A 219 -3.64 15.82 8.76
C SER A 219 -3.74 14.56 7.89
N ARG A 220 -3.40 13.38 8.44
CA ARG A 220 -3.52 12.09 7.74
C ARG A 220 -4.99 11.68 7.56
N ARG A 221 -5.21 10.66 6.74
CA ARG A 221 -6.54 10.07 6.42
C ARG A 221 -7.52 11.03 5.74
N LYS A 222 -7.04 12.17 5.24
CA LYS A 222 -7.79 13.15 4.42
C LYS A 222 -7.57 13.01 2.90
N GLY A 223 -6.79 12.00 2.47
CA GLY A 223 -6.48 11.74 1.06
C GLY A 223 -5.42 12.64 0.43
N TYR A 224 -4.75 13.51 1.20
CA TYR A 224 -3.76 14.46 0.69
C TYR A 224 -2.60 13.82 -0.06
N ALA A 225 -2.06 12.71 0.41
CA ALA A 225 -0.97 12.02 -0.29
C ALA A 225 -1.42 11.50 -1.68
N SER A 226 -2.61 10.93 -1.81
CA SER A 226 -3.17 10.52 -3.11
C SER A 226 -3.39 11.71 -4.04
N ARG A 227 -3.81 12.87 -3.51
CA ARG A 227 -3.97 14.10 -4.30
C ARG A 227 -2.62 14.62 -4.81
N LEU A 228 -1.57 14.57 -4.00
CA LEU A 228 -0.21 14.92 -4.43
C LEU A 228 0.27 13.99 -5.55
N LEU A 229 0.07 12.67 -5.41
CA LEU A 229 0.42 11.70 -6.45
C LEU A 229 -0.36 11.95 -7.75
N ALA A 230 -1.64 12.31 -7.65
CA ALA A 230 -2.46 12.67 -8.81
C ALA A 230 -1.94 13.93 -9.51
N GLU A 231 -1.51 14.96 -8.77
CA GLU A 231 -0.93 16.16 -9.38
C GLU A 231 0.43 15.88 -10.03
N VAL A 232 1.28 15.05 -9.41
CA VAL A 232 2.54 14.61 -10.05
C VAL A 232 2.26 13.85 -11.36
N ARG A 233 1.21 13.02 -11.41
CA ARG A 233 0.78 12.32 -12.63
C ARG A 233 0.30 13.30 -13.70
N LYS A 234 -0.43 14.33 -13.32
CA LYS A 234 -0.87 15.39 -14.24
C LYS A 234 0.34 16.15 -14.82
N ILE A 235 1.29 16.55 -13.98
CA ILE A 235 2.55 17.18 -14.41
C ILE A 235 3.30 16.27 -15.40
N GLY A 236 3.40 14.97 -15.10
CA GLY A 236 4.03 14.02 -16.02
C GLY A 236 3.33 13.94 -17.37
N ALA A 237 1.99 13.91 -17.38
CA ALA A 237 1.22 13.90 -18.63
C ALA A 237 1.46 15.18 -19.46
N GLU A 238 1.53 16.35 -18.83
CA GLU A 238 1.81 17.63 -19.48
C GLU A 238 3.23 17.71 -20.08
N THR A 239 4.22 17.07 -19.45
CA THR A 239 5.62 17.05 -19.94
C THR A 239 5.95 15.86 -20.85
N GLY A 240 4.96 15.02 -21.16
CA GLY A 240 5.13 13.80 -21.97
C GLY A 240 5.84 12.66 -21.25
N VAL A 241 5.93 12.72 -19.91
CA VAL A 241 6.51 11.69 -19.06
C VAL A 241 5.46 10.65 -18.67
N THR A 242 5.72 9.38 -18.98
CA THR A 242 4.75 8.29 -18.77
C THR A 242 5.06 7.39 -17.58
N LYS A 243 6.20 7.59 -16.92
CA LYS A 243 6.66 6.76 -15.79
C LYS A 243 6.93 7.60 -14.56
N ILE A 244 6.50 7.10 -13.40
CA ILE A 244 6.78 7.67 -12.09
C ILE A 244 7.42 6.58 -11.24
N HIS A 245 8.59 6.88 -10.68
CA HIS A 245 9.37 5.97 -9.85
C HIS A 245 9.53 6.56 -8.46
N LEU A 246 9.58 5.69 -7.45
CA LEU A 246 9.87 6.05 -6.07
C LEU A 246 10.49 4.86 -5.35
N ASN A 247 11.12 5.13 -4.21
CA ASN A 247 11.62 4.10 -3.32
C ASN A 247 10.93 4.22 -1.97
N VAL A 248 10.63 3.07 -1.36
CA VAL A 248 10.09 2.98 0.00
C VAL A 248 10.78 1.82 0.72
N HIS A 249 11.13 2.04 1.98
CA HIS A 249 11.68 0.97 2.81
C HIS A 249 10.62 -0.11 3.05
N VAL A 250 11.03 -1.38 3.06
CA VAL A 250 10.16 -2.55 3.28
C VAL A 250 9.86 -2.80 4.77
N ASN A 251 10.19 -1.86 5.64
CA ASN A 251 10.02 -2.01 7.09
C ASN A 251 8.54 -1.87 7.48
N HIS A 252 8.15 -2.53 8.56
CA HIS A 252 6.76 -2.56 9.06
C HIS A 252 6.17 -1.15 9.34
N ASP A 253 6.99 -0.15 9.64
CA ASP A 253 6.56 1.24 9.85
C ASP A 253 6.18 1.98 8.55
N ARG A 254 6.26 1.30 7.40
CA ARG A 254 5.91 1.83 6.07
C ARG A 254 4.69 1.17 5.43
N VAL A 255 3.95 0.33 6.16
CA VAL A 255 2.72 -0.33 5.67
C VAL A 255 1.74 0.68 5.05
N ASP A 256 1.50 1.82 5.71
CA ASP A 256 0.61 2.87 5.19
C ASP A 256 1.12 3.48 3.87
N ALA A 257 2.43 3.60 3.70
CA ALA A 257 3.03 4.09 2.46
C ALA A 257 2.89 3.05 1.34
N HIS A 258 3.13 1.76 1.62
CA HIS A 258 2.88 0.69 0.65
C HIS A 258 1.42 0.67 0.19
N ARG A 259 0.47 0.73 1.14
CA ARG A 259 -0.96 0.80 0.84
C ARG A 259 -1.28 1.99 -0.07
N LEU A 260 -0.80 3.19 0.29
CA LEU A 260 -0.96 4.40 -0.52
C LEU A 260 -0.49 4.20 -1.97
N TYR A 261 0.70 3.63 -2.16
CA TYR A 261 1.26 3.45 -3.50
C TYR A 261 0.47 2.43 -4.32
N PHE A 262 0.09 1.30 -3.73
CA PHE A 262 -0.74 0.30 -4.42
C PHE A 262 -2.12 0.86 -4.81
N GLU A 263 -2.78 1.59 -3.91
CA GLU A 263 -4.07 2.25 -4.18
C GLU A 263 -3.96 3.30 -5.30
N ASN A 264 -2.79 3.90 -5.50
CA ASN A 264 -2.50 4.85 -6.57
C ASN A 264 -1.87 4.22 -7.82
N GLY A 265 -1.92 2.89 -7.94
CA GLY A 265 -1.52 2.15 -9.14
C GLY A 265 -0.02 1.97 -9.32
N PHE A 266 0.78 2.12 -8.27
CA PHE A 266 2.19 1.74 -8.28
C PHE A 266 2.34 0.23 -8.08
N GLU A 267 3.45 -0.31 -8.57
CA GLU A 267 3.84 -1.70 -8.36
C GLU A 267 5.31 -1.82 -7.96
N ILE A 268 5.65 -2.93 -7.30
CA ILE A 268 7.04 -3.24 -6.97
C ILE A 268 7.67 -3.89 -8.21
N CYS A 269 8.60 -3.18 -8.86
CA CYS A 269 9.27 -3.67 -10.07
C CYS A 269 10.75 -4.02 -9.88
N ALA A 270 11.38 -3.62 -8.76
CA ALA A 270 12.80 -3.83 -8.50
C ALA A 270 13.15 -3.76 -7.00
N TYR A 271 14.31 -4.32 -6.65
CA TYR A 271 14.93 -4.15 -5.34
C TYR A 271 15.95 -3.00 -5.35
N HIS A 272 15.98 -2.22 -4.26
CA HIS A 272 16.97 -1.17 -4.07
C HIS A 272 18.21 -1.73 -3.36
N PHE A 273 19.39 -1.56 -3.98
CA PHE A 273 20.67 -1.93 -3.39
C PHE A 273 21.47 -0.67 -3.08
N ARG A 274 22.09 -0.63 -1.89
CA ARG A 274 22.97 0.46 -1.45
C ARG A 274 24.32 -0.12 -1.04
N CYS A 275 25.39 0.56 -1.45
CA CYS A 275 26.76 0.34 -0.99
C CYS A 275 27.31 1.70 -0.56
N ASP A 276 27.95 1.76 0.60
CA ASP A 276 28.63 2.96 1.08
C ASP A 276 30.13 2.81 0.73
N PRO A 277 30.61 3.40 -0.38
CA PRO A 277 32.01 3.32 -0.75
C PRO A 277 32.87 4.05 0.30
N LYS A 278 33.94 3.38 0.75
CA LYS A 278 34.95 3.97 1.64
C LYS A 278 35.80 5.01 0.92
#